data_AF-A0A6C0ESV0-F1
#
_entry.id   AF-A0A6C0ESV0-F1
#
_cell.length_a   1.000
_cell.length_b   1.000
_cell.length_c   1.000
_cell.angle_alpha   90.00
_cell.angle_beta   90.00
_cell.angle_gamma   90.00
#
_symmetry.space_group_name_H-M   'P 1'
#
loop_
_entity.id
_entity.type
_entity.pdbx_description
1 polymer ?
#
loop_
_entity_poly.entity_id
_entity_poly.type
_entity_poly.pdbx_seq_one_letter_code
_entity_poly.pdbx_strand_id
1 'polypeptide(L)'
;MTDFTFMKTGFDLMQPNDEEFEQNTAAIIVTYAEHALRTAALYVSHHETRNGITPEDIKRAMMLEMFLFKNRSNLIEKAEEIKKMLYGEEESDDEEEDIDMTEGEEFSENNCQCAICKCTNNIYTRWEKWTPESLFETVIKKHIDKI
;
A
#
# COMPACT_ATOMS: atom_id res chain seq x y z
N MET A 1 -32.91 -0.68 -31.06
CA MET A 1 -32.64 -0.83 -29.61
C MET A 1 -31.17 -0.55 -29.43
N THR A 2 -30.83 0.57 -28.83
CA THR A 2 -29.44 0.90 -28.48
C THR A 2 -29.07 0.15 -27.22
N ASP A 3 -27.99 -0.62 -27.32
CA ASP A 3 -27.43 -1.46 -26.27
C ASP A 3 -26.65 -0.58 -25.28
N PHE A 4 -27.08 -0.58 -24.02
CA PHE A 4 -26.49 0.20 -22.93
C PHE A 4 -25.51 -0.62 -22.07
N THR A 5 -24.93 -1.70 -22.60
CA THR A 5 -23.99 -2.56 -21.84
C THR A 5 -22.73 -1.82 -21.35
N PHE A 6 -22.40 -0.67 -21.93
CA PHE A 6 -21.34 0.23 -21.42
C PHE A 6 -21.72 0.94 -20.10
N MET A 7 -23.00 1.08 -19.76
CA MET A 7 -23.42 1.66 -18.47
C MET A 7 -23.26 0.69 -17.28
N LYS A 8 -22.83 -0.55 -17.50
CA LYS A 8 -22.45 -1.48 -16.40
C LYS A 8 -21.05 -1.24 -15.84
N THR A 9 -20.23 -0.39 -16.45
CA THR A 9 -18.87 -0.08 -15.96
C THR A 9 -18.78 1.23 -15.18
N GLY A 10 -19.90 1.90 -14.91
CA GLY A 10 -19.95 3.04 -14.02
C GLY A 10 -20.49 2.58 -12.68
N PHE A 11 -19.63 2.54 -11.66
CA PHE A 11 -19.96 2.58 -10.22
C PHE A 11 -21.47 2.60 -9.96
N ASP A 12 -22.07 1.42 -9.86
CA ASP A 12 -23.46 1.33 -9.43
C ASP A 12 -23.50 1.75 -7.95
N LEU A 13 -24.14 2.89 -7.69
CA LEU A 13 -24.46 3.40 -6.36
C LEU A 13 -25.76 2.76 -5.82
N MET A 14 -26.26 1.68 -6.43
CA MET A 14 -27.14 0.76 -5.72
C MET A 14 -26.35 0.19 -4.56
N GLN A 15 -26.75 0.56 -3.33
CA GLN A 15 -26.09 0.21 -2.07
C GLN A 15 -25.52 -1.21 -2.18
N PRO A 16 -24.20 -1.36 -2.37
CA PRO A 16 -23.62 -2.69 -2.27
C PRO A 16 -24.01 -3.19 -0.90
N ASN A 17 -24.22 -4.50 -0.75
CA ASN A 17 -24.36 -5.10 0.58
C ASN A 17 -23.22 -4.50 1.41
N ASP A 18 -23.52 -3.64 2.40
CA ASP A 18 -22.52 -2.70 2.96
C ASP A 18 -21.25 -3.46 3.38
N GLU A 19 -21.47 -4.66 3.90
CA GLU A 19 -20.45 -5.64 4.27
C GLU A 19 -19.52 -6.06 3.12
N GLU A 20 -20.02 -6.41 1.94
CA GLU A 20 -19.16 -6.84 0.83
C GLU A 20 -18.29 -5.68 0.32
N PHE A 21 -18.85 -4.48 0.28
CA PHE A 21 -18.11 -3.27 -0.08
C PHE A 21 -17.04 -2.94 0.96
N GLU A 22 -17.38 -3.02 2.25
CA GLU A 22 -16.43 -2.84 3.35
C GLU A 22 -15.29 -3.85 3.29
N GLN A 23 -15.60 -5.14 3.11
CA GLN A 23 -14.59 -6.20 3.00
C GLN A 23 -13.67 -5.99 1.79
N ASN A 24 -14.23 -5.65 0.63
CA ASN A 24 -13.45 -5.36 -0.58
C ASN A 24 -12.55 -4.13 -0.37
N THR A 25 -13.07 -3.09 0.27
CA THR A 25 -12.31 -1.86 0.58
C THR A 25 -11.17 -2.17 1.55
N ALA A 26 -11.44 -2.92 2.62
CA ALA A 26 -10.44 -3.34 3.59
C ALA A 26 -9.33 -4.16 2.92
N ALA A 27 -9.69 -5.14 2.09
CA ALA A 27 -8.73 -5.96 1.36
C ALA A 27 -7.82 -5.12 0.46
N ILE A 28 -8.37 -4.17 -0.30
CA ILE A 28 -7.59 -3.25 -1.16
C ILE A 28 -6.61 -2.40 -0.33
N ILE A 29 -7.07 -1.86 0.80
CA ILE A 29 -6.22 -1.05 1.70
C ILE A 29 -5.09 -1.90 2.28
N VAL A 30 -5.39 -3.13 2.72
CA VAL A 30 -4.40 -4.06 3.27
C VAL A 30 -3.40 -4.49 2.19
N THR A 31 -3.84 -4.77 0.96
CA THR A 31 -2.93 -5.08 -0.16
C THR A 31 -2.00 -3.91 -0.46
N TYR A 32 -2.52 -2.69 -0.45
CA TYR A 32 -1.72 -1.48 -0.61
C TYR A 32 -0.67 -1.35 0.52
N ALA A 33 -1.09 -1.51 1.77
CA ALA A 33 -0.22 -1.41 2.94
C ALA A 33 0.85 -2.50 2.94
N GLU A 34 0.50 -3.75 2.64
CA GLU A 34 1.41 -4.88 2.54
C GLU A 34 2.51 -4.61 1.50
N HIS A 35 2.15 -4.11 0.32
CA HIS A 35 3.11 -3.75 -0.71
C HIS A 35 4.04 -2.61 -0.30
N ALA A 36 3.51 -1.60 0.38
CA ALA A 36 4.31 -0.51 0.92
C ALA A 36 5.29 -1.03 1.99
N LEU A 37 4.84 -1.87 2.92
CA LEU A 37 5.70 -2.46 3.96
C LEU A 37 6.78 -3.37 3.37
N ARG A 38 6.46 -4.21 2.39
CA ARG A 38 7.47 -5.00 1.66
C ARG A 38 8.50 -4.12 0.97
N THR A 39 8.08 -2.97 0.44
CA THR A 39 8.98 -2.00 -0.21
C THR A 39 9.87 -1.29 0.82
N ALA A 40 9.34 -0.94 1.99
CA ALA A 40 10.11 -0.38 3.09
C ALA A 40 11.16 -1.39 3.60
N ALA A 41 10.77 -2.65 3.82
CA ALA A 41 11.67 -3.73 4.22
C ALA A 41 12.79 -3.95 3.19
N LEU A 42 12.44 -3.97 1.90
CA LEU A 42 13.42 -4.10 0.82
C LEU A 42 14.34 -2.87 0.69
N TYR A 43 13.84 -1.69 1.03
CA TYR A 43 14.68 -0.50 1.10
C TYR A 43 15.67 -0.63 2.27
N VAL A 44 15.20 -0.94 3.48
CA VAL A 44 16.07 -1.07 4.67
C VAL A 44 17.11 -2.19 4.50
N SER A 45 16.77 -3.31 3.85
CA SER A 45 17.73 -4.40 3.59
C SER A 45 18.91 -4.01 2.69
N HIS A 46 18.82 -2.88 1.99
CA HIS A 46 19.92 -2.30 1.22
C HIS A 46 20.73 -1.25 2.01
N HIS A 47 20.36 -0.95 3.25
CA HIS A 47 21.11 -0.04 4.12
C HIS A 47 22.33 -0.77 4.70
N GLU A 48 23.45 -0.06 4.85
CA GLU A 48 24.73 -0.67 5.27
C GLU A 48 24.74 -1.06 6.76
N THR A 49 24.02 -0.29 7.58
CA THR A 49 24.07 -0.40 9.06
C THR A 49 22.72 -0.48 9.75
N ARG A 50 21.63 -0.20 9.04
CA ARG A 50 20.28 -0.10 9.62
C ARG A 50 19.56 -1.41 9.39
N ASN A 51 18.96 -1.94 10.45
CA ASN A 51 18.18 -3.18 10.40
C ASN A 51 16.72 -2.95 10.81
N GLY A 52 16.39 -1.75 11.29
CA GLY A 52 15.05 -1.37 11.70
C GLY A 52 14.31 -0.54 10.63
N ILE A 53 13.03 -0.86 10.43
CA ILE A 53 12.12 -0.02 9.63
C ILE A 53 11.66 1.16 10.48
N THR A 54 11.92 2.37 10.00
CA THR A 54 11.50 3.62 10.65
C THR A 54 10.19 4.15 10.05
N PRO A 55 9.49 5.08 10.74
CA PRO A 55 8.30 5.73 10.18
C PRO A 55 8.56 6.41 8.83
N GLU A 56 9.77 6.95 8.63
CA GLU A 56 10.14 7.62 7.39
C GLU A 56 10.30 6.64 6.22
N ASP A 57 10.80 5.40 6.46
CA ASP A 57 10.85 4.37 5.42
C ASP A 57 9.44 3.96 4.99
N ILE A 58 8.54 3.77 5.96
CA ILE A 58 7.13 3.41 5.70
C ILE A 58 6.46 4.54 4.91
N LYS A 59 6.62 5.79 5.35
CA LYS A 59 6.06 6.97 4.67
C LYS A 59 6.53 7.05 3.22
N ARG A 60 7.84 6.96 2.97
CA ARG A 60 8.41 6.99 1.61
C ARG A 60 7.92 5.83 0.75
N ALA A 61 7.80 4.64 1.34
CA ALA A 61 7.29 3.46 0.64
C ALA A 61 5.80 3.57 0.30
N MET A 62 4.97 4.11 1.20
CA MET A 62 3.56 4.40 0.93
C MET A 62 3.39 5.43 -0.20
N MET A 63 4.21 6.49 -0.21
CA MET A 63 4.24 7.45 -1.31
C MET A 63 4.62 6.79 -2.63
N LEU A 64 5.65 5.94 -2.63
CA LEU A 64 6.08 5.22 -3.83
C LEU A 64 5.01 4.27 -4.33
N GLU A 65 4.35 3.53 -3.42
CA GLU A 65 3.33 2.57 -3.77
C GLU A 65 2.16 3.24 -4.49
N MET A 66 1.77 4.48 -4.16
CA MET A 66 0.72 5.19 -4.90
C MET A 66 0.99 5.32 -6.41
N PHE A 67 2.26 5.40 -6.82
CA PHE A 67 2.64 5.47 -8.23
C PHE A 67 2.76 4.09 -8.89
N LEU A 68 2.93 3.04 -8.11
CA LEU A 68 3.09 1.67 -8.61
C LEU A 68 1.76 0.91 -8.61
N PHE A 69 0.88 1.20 -7.66
CA PHE A 69 -0.34 0.48 -7.37
C PHE A 69 -1.25 0.34 -8.58
N LYS A 70 -1.45 1.44 -9.33
CA LYS A 70 -2.26 1.47 -10.56
C LYS A 70 -1.70 0.57 -11.68
N ASN A 71 -0.41 0.26 -11.65
CA ASN A 71 0.29 -0.47 -12.70
C ASN A 71 0.49 -1.96 -12.39
N ARG A 72 0.05 -2.45 -11.22
CA ARG A 72 0.18 -3.86 -10.85
C ARG A 72 -0.92 -4.67 -11.53
N SER A 73 -0.55 -5.60 -12.40
CA SER A 73 -1.48 -6.43 -13.18
C SER A 73 -2.26 -7.44 -12.34
N ASN A 74 -1.75 -7.80 -11.17
CA ASN A 74 -2.31 -8.83 -10.29
C ASN A 74 -2.99 -8.27 -9.03
N LEU A 75 -3.40 -7.00 -9.05
CA LEU A 75 -3.95 -6.34 -7.86
C LEU A 75 -5.23 -7.01 -7.35
N ILE A 76 -6.12 -7.41 -8.27
CA ILE A 76 -7.42 -8.03 -7.93
C ILE A 76 -7.20 -9.40 -7.28
N GLU A 77 -6.37 -10.24 -7.90
CA GLU A 77 -6.05 -11.58 -7.37
C GLU A 77 -5.50 -11.48 -5.95
N LYS A 78 -4.58 -10.54 -5.70
CA LYS A 78 -4.01 -10.32 -4.37
C LYS A 78 -5.01 -9.77 -3.36
N ALA A 79 -5.92 -8.90 -3.78
CA ALA A 79 -6.98 -8.41 -2.92
C ALA A 79 -7.95 -9.53 -2.55
N GLU A 80 -8.26 -10.46 -3.47
CA GLU A 80 -9.08 -11.64 -3.19
C GLU A 80 -8.40 -12.59 -2.21
N GLU A 81 -7.10 -12.85 -2.37
CA GLU A 81 -6.29 -13.63 -1.42
C GLU A 81 -6.33 -13.01 -0.02
N ILE A 82 -6.10 -11.70 0.10
CA ILE A 82 -6.18 -10.99 1.37
C ILE A 82 -7.59 -11.01 1.96
N LYS A 83 -8.62 -10.82 1.14
CA LYS A 83 -10.01 -10.91 1.60
C LYS A 83 -10.30 -12.30 2.19
N LYS A 84 -9.82 -13.36 1.55
CA LYS A 84 -9.95 -14.73 2.06
C LYS A 84 -9.18 -14.92 3.37
N MET A 85 -7.98 -14.34 3.51
CA MET A 85 -7.24 -14.39 4.78
C MET A 85 -7.94 -13.63 5.92
N LEU A 86 -8.58 -12.49 5.63
CA LEU A 86 -9.24 -11.66 6.65
C LEU A 86 -10.62 -12.19 7.08
N TYR A 87 -11.36 -12.80 6.16
CA TYR A 87 -12.78 -13.15 6.35
C TYR A 87 -13.13 -14.60 6.04
N GLY A 88 -12.16 -15.42 5.61
CA GLY A 88 -12.34 -16.84 5.37
C GLY A 88 -12.37 -17.64 6.67
N GLU A 89 -13.00 -18.82 6.63
CA GLU A 89 -13.11 -19.74 7.77
C GLU A 89 -11.84 -20.59 8.00
N GLU A 90 -10.65 -20.10 7.62
CA GLU A 90 -9.40 -20.84 7.86
C GLU A 90 -8.90 -20.56 9.29
N GLU A 91 -8.71 -21.62 10.08
CA GLU A 91 -8.12 -21.54 11.43
C GLU A 91 -6.70 -20.98 11.32
N SER A 92 -6.52 -19.74 11.79
CA SER A 92 -5.20 -19.14 11.97
C SER A 92 -4.49 -19.85 13.11
N ASP A 93 -3.39 -20.53 12.80
CA ASP A 93 -2.42 -20.99 13.82
C ASP A 93 -1.62 -19.75 14.23
N ASP A 94 -2.18 -18.96 15.13
CA ASP A 94 -1.58 -17.73 15.67
C ASP A 94 -0.37 -18.08 16.55
N GLU A 95 0.75 -18.44 15.92
CA GLU A 95 2.05 -18.37 16.56
C GLU A 95 2.42 -16.89 16.71
N GLU A 96 2.17 -16.34 17.91
CA GLU A 96 2.68 -15.03 18.30
C GLU A 96 4.22 -15.05 18.28
N GLU A 97 4.81 -14.61 17.16
CA GLU A 97 6.24 -14.32 17.11
C GLU A 97 6.52 -13.09 17.99
N ASP A 98 7.45 -13.23 18.94
CA ASP A 98 7.94 -12.13 19.77
C ASP A 98 8.62 -11.09 18.85
N ILE A 99 7.90 -10.01 18.52
CA ILE A 99 8.41 -8.91 17.71
C ILE A 99 9.38 -8.11 18.58
N ASP A 100 10.67 -8.15 18.23
CA ASP A 100 11.70 -7.36 18.89
C ASP A 100 11.52 -5.85 18.60
N MET A 101 10.90 -5.16 19.56
CA MET A 101 10.64 -3.71 19.51
C MET A 101 11.87 -2.91 20.01
N THR A 102 13.06 -3.22 19.49
CA THR A 102 14.32 -2.51 19.83
C THR A 102 14.21 -1.00 19.65
N GLU A 103 15.04 -0.23 20.37
CA GLU A 103 15.06 1.24 20.29
C GLU A 103 15.16 1.70 18.83
N GLY A 104 14.23 2.57 18.44
CA GLY A 104 14.07 3.01 17.05
C GLY A 104 15.36 3.61 16.49
N GLU A 105 15.84 3.05 15.40
CA GLU A 105 16.97 3.60 14.65
C GLU A 105 16.61 4.97 14.05
N GLU A 106 17.59 5.88 13.95
CA GLU A 106 17.39 7.12 13.21
C GLU A 106 17.38 6.85 11.69
N PHE A 107 16.50 7.54 10.97
CA PHE A 107 16.43 7.42 9.52
C PHE A 107 17.66 8.06 8.85
N SER A 108 18.26 7.30 7.94
CA SER A 108 19.21 7.79 6.93
C SER A 108 18.93 7.16 5.57
N GLU A 109 19.21 7.92 4.50
CA GLU A 109 19.00 7.44 3.12
C GLU A 109 20.06 6.42 2.70
N ASN A 110 19.65 5.45 1.89
CA ASN A 110 20.56 4.47 1.29
C ASN A 110 21.46 5.09 0.22
N ASN A 111 22.72 4.63 0.18
CA ASN A 111 23.67 4.95 -0.89
C ASN A 111 23.53 4.05 -2.14
N CYS A 112 22.72 2.98 -2.05
CA CYS A 112 22.52 2.00 -3.10
C CYS A 112 21.95 2.65 -4.39
N GLN A 113 22.54 2.29 -5.53
CA GLN A 113 22.22 2.90 -6.83
C GLN A 113 21.12 2.17 -7.63
N CYS A 114 20.45 1.18 -7.02
CA CYS A 114 19.37 0.43 -7.66
C CYS A 114 18.12 1.30 -7.87
N ALA A 115 17.21 0.84 -8.73
CA ALA A 115 16.00 1.60 -9.09
C ALA A 115 15.11 1.89 -7.88
N ILE A 116 14.93 0.92 -6.98
CA ILE A 116 14.09 1.07 -5.78
C ILE A 116 14.67 2.14 -4.86
N CYS A 117 15.94 2.04 -4.46
CA CYS A 117 16.56 3.03 -3.58
C CYS A 117 16.57 4.43 -4.20
N LYS A 118 16.86 4.55 -5.50
CA LYS A 118 16.78 5.85 -6.19
C LYS A 118 15.37 6.43 -6.19
N CYS A 119 14.35 5.60 -6.43
CA CYS A 119 12.97 6.05 -6.40
C CYS A 119 12.54 6.46 -4.99
N THR A 120 12.88 5.67 -3.96
CA THR A 120 12.54 5.95 -2.56
C THR A 120 13.26 7.19 -2.02
N ASN A 121 14.54 7.39 -2.34
CA ASN A 121 15.28 8.59 -1.91
C ASN A 121 14.67 9.86 -2.53
N ASN A 122 14.28 9.79 -3.81
CA ASN A 122 13.76 10.94 -4.54
C ASN A 122 12.22 11.08 -4.48
N ILE A 123 11.52 10.27 -3.67
CA ILE A 123 10.06 10.15 -3.76
C ILE A 123 9.34 11.45 -3.47
N TYR A 124 9.83 12.26 -2.53
CA TYR A 124 9.25 13.56 -2.19
C TYR A 124 9.16 14.49 -3.40
N THR A 125 10.19 14.50 -4.25
CA THR A 125 10.21 15.35 -5.46
C THR A 125 9.07 15.02 -6.42
N ARG A 126 8.62 13.77 -6.46
CA ARG A 126 7.46 13.33 -7.25
C ARG A 126 6.16 13.57 -6.49
N TRP A 127 6.16 13.25 -5.21
CA TRP A 127 4.99 13.37 -4.33
C TRP A 127 4.46 14.80 -4.19
N GLU A 128 5.36 15.77 -4.06
CA GLU A 128 5.01 17.20 -3.94
C GLU A 128 4.43 17.77 -5.24
N LYS A 129 4.86 17.25 -6.39
CA LYS A 129 4.39 17.68 -7.71
C LYS A 129 3.13 16.94 -8.17
N TRP A 130 2.80 15.84 -7.51
CA TRP A 130 1.69 14.99 -7.88
C TRP A 130 0.36 15.57 -7.38
N THR A 131 -0.63 15.61 -8.27
CA THR A 131 -1.99 16.03 -7.98
C THR A 131 -2.91 14.80 -8.02
N PRO A 132 -3.62 14.47 -6.92
CA PRO A 132 -4.61 13.40 -6.90
C PRO A 132 -5.71 13.59 -7.94
N GLU A 133 -6.14 12.51 -8.58
CA GLU A 133 -7.19 12.52 -9.60
C GLU A 133 -8.51 11.91 -9.08
N SER A 134 -8.44 11.19 -7.96
CA SER A 134 -9.57 10.49 -7.34
C SER A 134 -9.74 10.83 -5.86
N LEU A 135 -10.93 10.54 -5.32
CA LEU A 135 -11.21 10.68 -3.88
C LEU A 135 -10.30 9.79 -3.03
N PHE A 136 -10.06 8.56 -3.47
CA PHE A 136 -9.16 7.61 -2.81
C PHE A 136 -7.74 8.19 -2.68
N GLU A 137 -7.18 8.68 -3.78
CA GLU A 137 -5.85 9.31 -3.78
C GLU A 137 -5.81 10.58 -2.92
N THR A 138 -6.89 11.37 -2.93
CA THR A 138 -6.99 12.59 -2.13
C THR A 138 -6.95 12.26 -0.63
N VAL A 139 -7.71 11.24 -0.22
CA VAL A 139 -7.72 10.76 1.17
C VAL A 139 -6.34 10.23 1.55
N ILE A 140 -5.76 9.34 0.75
CA ILE A 140 -4.43 8.78 1.04
C ILE A 140 -3.38 9.89 1.14
N LYS A 141 -3.35 10.82 0.19
CA LYS A 141 -2.38 11.93 0.20
C LYS A 141 -2.48 12.74 1.49
N LYS A 142 -3.70 13.14 1.86
CA LYS A 142 -3.98 13.89 3.09
C LYS A 142 -3.50 13.19 4.36
N HIS A 143 -3.59 11.86 4.41
CA HIS A 143 -3.19 11.09 5.59
C HIS A 143 -1.69 10.83 5.62
N ILE A 144 -1.06 10.50 4.49
CA ILE A 144 0.40 10.32 4.40
C ILE A 144 1.16 11.62 4.70
N ASP A 145 0.63 12.78 4.26
CA ASP A 145 1.26 14.08 4.54
C ASP A 145 1.30 14.45 6.03
N LYS A 146 0.54 13.73 6.87
CA LYS A 146 0.48 13.94 8.33
C LYS A 146 1.30 12.95 9.15
N ILE A 147 1.86 11.92 8.52
CA ILE A 147 2.83 11.01 9.12
C ILE A 147 4.15 11.79 9.27
#